data_AF-A0A1H6JRF3-F1
#
_entry.id   AF-A0A1H6JRF3-F1
#
_cell.length_a   1.000
_cell.length_b   1.000
_cell.length_c   1.000
_cell.angle_alpha   90.00
_cell.angle_beta   90.00
_cell.angle_gamma   90.00
#
_symmetry.space_group_name_H-M   'P 1'
#
loop_
_entity.id
_entity.type
_entity.pdbx_description
1 polymer ?
#
loop_
_entity_poly.entity_id
_entity_poly.type
_entity_poly.pdbx_seq_one_letter_code
_entity_poly.pdbx_strand_id
1 'polypeptide(L)'
;MLAGPVRLHYLLSGITQIDVKTLTLRRLVVLCRRGRFPLGLFPPEPRARRWVLALQAYDGLTAGASHREIAMALFGETIVRDDWNGRSQYLRLRVRRLIQVATALVQGGYRDLLG
;
A
#
# COMPACT_ATOMS: atom_id res chain seq x y z
N MET A 1 0.03 -33.12 -11.67
CA MET A 1 0.88 -32.34 -10.75
C MET A 1 2.03 -31.76 -11.55
N LEU A 2 2.15 -30.43 -11.68
CA LEU A 2 3.26 -29.78 -12.37
C LEU A 2 4.49 -29.77 -11.45
N ALA A 3 5.22 -30.89 -11.38
CA ALA A 3 6.42 -31.06 -10.55
C ALA A 3 7.70 -31.03 -11.40
N GLY A 4 7.75 -30.14 -12.39
CA GLY A 4 8.95 -29.87 -13.20
C GLY A 4 9.57 -28.53 -12.82
N PRO A 5 10.89 -28.32 -13.03
CA PRO A 5 11.52 -27.03 -12.79
C PRO A 5 10.88 -25.94 -13.66
N VAL A 6 10.36 -24.88 -13.02
CA VAL A 6 9.80 -23.73 -13.73
C VAL A 6 10.94 -22.94 -14.36
N ARG A 7 10.98 -22.91 -15.70
CA ARG A 7 11.95 -22.10 -16.45
C ARG A 7 11.35 -20.75 -16.79
N LEU A 8 11.95 -19.68 -16.27
CA LEU A 8 11.52 -18.32 -16.53
C LEU A 8 12.33 -17.75 -17.70
N HIS A 9 11.66 -17.45 -18.80
CA HIS A 9 12.23 -16.75 -19.95
C HIS A 9 11.87 -15.27 -19.87
N TYR A 10 12.87 -14.39 -19.92
CA TYR A 10 12.66 -12.94 -19.87
C TYR A 10 13.09 -12.32 -21.20
N LEU A 11 12.16 -11.65 -21.87
CA LEU A 11 12.44 -10.90 -23.08
C LEU A 11 12.54 -9.41 -22.72
N LEU A 12 13.74 -8.86 -22.87
CA LEU A 12 14.00 -7.43 -22.72
C LEU A 12 14.00 -6.79 -24.10
N SER A 13 13.09 -5.84 -24.32
CA SER A 13 12.99 -5.09 -25.56
C SER A 13 12.97 -3.59 -25.28
N GLY A 14 13.59 -2.81 -26.17
CA GLY A 14 13.69 -1.36 -26.09
C GLY A 14 14.76 -0.86 -25.12
N ILE A 15 15.44 0.24 -25.49
CA ILE A 15 16.52 0.82 -24.70
C ILE A 15 16.03 1.84 -23.67
N THR A 16 14.89 2.50 -23.92
CA THR A 16 14.33 3.56 -23.05
C THR A 16 13.89 3.07 -21.68
N GLN A 17 13.54 1.78 -21.56
CA GLN A 17 13.13 1.15 -20.31
C GLN A 17 14.14 0.11 -19.80
N ILE A 18 15.31 0.00 -20.44
CA ILE A 18 16.23 -1.12 -20.18
C ILE A 18 16.75 -1.10 -18.75
N ASP A 19 16.99 0.07 -18.18
CA ASP A 19 17.47 0.22 -16.80
C ASP A 19 16.43 -0.25 -15.78
N VAL A 20 15.16 0.15 -15.98
CA VAL A 20 14.05 -0.25 -15.12
C VAL A 20 13.84 -1.76 -15.19
N LYS A 21 13.83 -2.33 -16.41
CA LYS A 21 13.66 -3.78 -16.59
C LYS A 21 14.84 -4.57 -16.01
N THR A 22 16.07 -4.06 -16.14
CA THR A 22 17.27 -4.68 -15.57
C THR A 22 17.25 -4.64 -14.04
N LEU A 23 16.81 -3.52 -13.45
CA LEU A 23 16.61 -3.41 -12.00
C LEU A 23 15.56 -4.41 -11.50
N THR A 24 14.44 -4.55 -12.22
CA THR A 24 13.38 -5.52 -11.88
C THR A 24 13.89 -6.97 -11.93
N LEU A 25 14.67 -7.33 -12.95
CA LEU A 25 15.29 -8.66 -13.02
C LEU A 25 16.30 -8.87 -11.89
N ARG A 26 17.12 -7.87 -11.57
CA ARG A 26 18.07 -7.93 -10.46
C ARG A 26 17.35 -8.15 -9.12
N ARG A 27 16.26 -7.42 -8.89
CA ARG A 27 15.37 -7.60 -7.73
C ARG A 27 14.84 -9.03 -7.64
N LEU A 28 14.32 -9.56 -8.75
CA LEU A 28 13.77 -10.91 -8.81
C LEU A 28 14.83 -11.98 -8.54
N VAL A 29 16.02 -11.88 -9.15
CA VAL A 29 17.12 -12.82 -8.91
C VAL A 29 17.54 -12.83 -7.44
N VAL A 30 17.62 -11.66 -6.81
CA VAL A 30 17.98 -11.56 -5.39
C VAL A 30 16.89 -12.16 -4.50
N LEU A 31 15.61 -11.91 -4.82
CA LEU A 31 14.49 -12.51 -4.11
C LEU A 31 14.52 -14.04 -4.22
N CYS A 32 14.67 -14.60 -5.42
CA CYS A 32 14.73 -16.05 -5.63
C CYS A 32 15.93 -16.69 -4.92
N ARG A 33 17.10 -16.02 -4.90
CA ARG A 33 18.31 -16.57 -4.28
C ARG A 33 18.33 -16.45 -2.76
N ARG A 34 17.76 -15.38 -2.21
CA ARG A 34 17.88 -15.06 -0.77
C ARG A 34 16.60 -15.25 0.02
N GLY A 35 15.45 -15.39 -0.65
CA GLY A 35 14.13 -15.44 -0.01
C GLY A 35 13.76 -14.17 0.76
N ARG A 36 14.42 -13.03 0.48
CA ARG A 36 14.29 -11.77 1.23
C ARG A 36 14.40 -10.56 0.33
N PHE A 37 13.85 -9.43 0.78
CA PHE A 37 13.88 -8.12 0.11
C PHE A 37 14.90 -7.17 0.75
N PRO A 38 16.16 -7.11 0.27
CA PRO A 38 17.15 -6.18 0.81
C PRO A 38 16.79 -4.72 0.49
N LEU A 39 16.79 -3.87 1.51
CA LEU A 39 16.35 -2.46 1.44
C LEU A 39 17.01 -1.65 0.32
N GLY A 40 18.28 -1.90 0.01
CA GLY A 40 18.99 -1.19 -1.07
C GLY A 40 18.50 -1.50 -2.49
N LEU A 41 17.80 -2.63 -2.69
CA LEU A 41 17.18 -2.96 -3.97
C LEU A 41 15.67 -2.71 -3.94
N PHE A 42 15.05 -2.65 -2.77
CA PHE A 42 13.63 -2.45 -2.58
C PHE A 42 13.40 -1.25 -1.66
N PRO A 43 13.58 -0.01 -2.17
CA PRO A 43 13.28 1.18 -1.39
C PRO A 43 11.80 1.18 -0.99
N PRO A 44 11.45 1.64 0.23
CA PRO A 44 10.06 1.75 0.64
C PRO A 44 9.28 2.65 -0.30
N GLU A 45 8.08 2.21 -0.71
CA GLU A 45 7.17 3.03 -1.50
C GLU A 45 6.67 4.20 -0.63
N PRO A 46 6.96 5.47 -0.98
CA PRO A 46 6.61 6.63 -0.16
C PRO A 46 5.12 6.70 0.20
N ARG A 47 4.25 6.18 -0.67
CA ARG A 47 2.79 6.16 -0.46
C ARG A 47 2.30 4.98 0.37
N ALA A 48 3.13 3.97 0.63
CA ALA A 48 2.73 2.73 1.30
C ALA A 48 2.10 2.99 2.67
N ARG A 49 2.68 3.90 3.47
CA ARG A 49 2.12 4.27 4.78
C ARG A 49 0.68 4.78 4.67
N ARG A 50 0.39 5.59 3.63
CA ARG A 50 -0.96 6.13 3.42
C ARG A 50 -1.93 5.03 2.99
N TRP A 51 -1.50 4.09 2.15
CA TRP A 51 -2.34 2.95 1.76
C TRP A 51 -2.63 2.02 2.93
N VAL A 52 -1.64 1.76 3.79
CA VAL A 52 -1.85 0.98 5.03
C VAL A 52 -2.92 1.65 5.91
N LEU A 53 -2.80 2.96 6.16
CA LEU A 53 -3.82 3.69 6.92
C LEU A 53 -5.20 3.67 6.24
N ALA A 54 -5.24 3.69 4.91
CA ALA A 54 -6.48 3.61 4.15
C ALA A 54 -7.15 2.24 4.33
N LEU A 55 -6.38 1.15 4.18
CA LEU A 55 -6.85 -0.21 4.39
C LEU A 55 -7.34 -0.42 5.84
N GLN A 56 -6.58 0.04 6.84
CA GLN A 56 -7.03 -0.02 8.23
C GLN A 56 -8.33 0.77 8.47
N ALA A 57 -8.51 1.93 7.82
CA ALA A 57 -9.76 2.67 7.89
C ALA A 57 -10.93 1.91 7.25
N TYR A 58 -10.68 1.18 6.17
CA TYR A 58 -11.66 0.35 5.49
C TYR A 58 -12.03 -0.90 6.30
N ASP A 59 -11.05 -1.55 6.94
CA ASP A 59 -11.27 -2.67 7.85
C ASP A 59 -12.17 -2.23 9.02
N GLY A 60 -11.89 -1.06 9.61
CA GLY A 60 -12.76 -0.48 10.63
C GLY A 60 -14.17 -0.17 10.12
N LEU A 61 -14.29 0.43 8.94
CA LEU A 61 -15.59 0.75 8.33
C LEU A 61 -16.41 -0.52 8.05
N THR A 62 -15.79 -1.56 7.49
CA THR A 62 -16.44 -2.85 7.20
C THR A 62 -16.80 -3.63 8.45
N ALA A 63 -16.06 -3.44 9.55
CA ALA A 63 -16.41 -3.92 10.88
C ALA A 63 -17.54 -3.10 11.55
N GLY A 64 -18.06 -2.05 10.89
CA GLY A 64 -19.16 -1.22 11.41
C GLY A 64 -18.70 -0.08 12.33
N ALA A 65 -17.40 0.18 12.46
CA ALA A 65 -16.90 1.28 13.27
C ALA A 65 -17.28 2.64 12.67
N SER A 66 -17.62 3.58 13.55
CA SER A 66 -17.85 4.98 13.18
C SER A 66 -16.55 5.65 12.74
N HIS A 67 -16.67 6.75 11.98
CA HIS A 67 -15.52 7.58 11.60
C HIS A 67 -14.68 8.04 12.82
N ARG A 68 -15.32 8.22 13.98
CA ARG A 68 -14.65 8.63 15.22
C ARG A 68 -13.81 7.51 15.80
N GLU A 69 -14.36 6.31 15.88
CA GLU A 69 -13.63 5.12 16.36
C GLU A 69 -12.46 4.78 15.43
N ILE A 70 -12.67 4.89 14.10
CA ILE A 70 -11.59 4.77 13.13
C ILE A 70 -10.52 5.83 13.38
N ALA A 71 -10.89 7.10 13.62
CA ALA A 71 -9.92 8.14 13.94
C ALA A 71 -9.14 7.84 15.23
N MET A 72 -9.81 7.32 16.26
CA MET A 72 -9.20 6.97 17.54
C MET A 72 -8.17 5.85 17.38
N ALA A 73 -8.50 4.82 16.59
CA ALA A 73 -7.57 3.74 16.30
C ALA A 73 -6.36 4.19 15.47
N LEU A 74 -6.55 5.10 14.50
CA LEU A 74 -5.48 5.53 13.59
C LEU A 74 -4.60 6.65 14.12
N PHE A 75 -5.17 7.56 14.92
CA PHE A 75 -4.50 8.80 15.35
C PHE A 75 -4.40 8.93 16.87
N GLY A 76 -5.04 8.04 17.63
CA GLY A 76 -5.04 8.06 19.09
C GLY A 76 -6.23 8.80 19.69
N GLU A 77 -6.70 8.30 20.84
CA GLU A 77 -7.90 8.81 21.50
C GLU A 77 -7.76 10.26 21.99
N THR A 78 -6.59 10.62 22.54
CA THR A 78 -6.29 11.97 23.03
C THR A 78 -6.47 13.00 21.92
N ILE A 79 -5.86 12.77 20.76
CA ILE A 79 -5.93 13.67 19.61
C ILE A 79 -7.38 13.83 19.14
N VAL A 80 -8.12 12.72 19.06
CA VAL A 80 -9.53 12.76 18.64
C VAL A 80 -10.41 13.45 19.66
N ARG A 81 -10.23 13.20 20.96
CA ARG A 81 -11.02 13.88 22.00
C ARG A 81 -10.88 15.40 21.90
N ASP A 82 -9.65 15.87 21.69
CA ASP A 82 -9.34 17.29 21.72
C ASP A 82 -9.78 18.00 20.41
N ASP A 83 -9.68 17.33 19.25
CA ASP A 83 -9.94 17.95 17.94
C ASP A 83 -11.25 17.53 17.24
N TRP A 84 -11.92 16.44 17.63
CA TRP A 84 -13.06 15.90 16.87
C TRP A 84 -14.26 16.83 16.76
N ASN A 85 -14.46 17.66 17.79
CA ASN A 85 -15.47 18.71 17.86
C ASN A 85 -14.83 20.11 17.96
N GLY A 86 -13.52 20.20 17.74
CA GLY A 86 -12.81 21.48 17.72
C GLY A 86 -13.18 22.32 16.51
N ARG A 87 -12.54 23.50 16.38
CA ARG A 87 -12.76 24.41 15.24
C ARG A 87 -12.35 23.81 13.88
N SER A 88 -11.55 22.74 13.88
CA SER A 88 -10.99 22.13 12.69
C SER A 88 -11.72 20.83 12.30
N GLN A 89 -12.26 20.78 11.08
CA GLN A 89 -12.82 19.54 10.51
C GLN A 89 -11.75 18.58 9.95
N TYR A 90 -10.47 18.87 10.20
CA TYR A 90 -9.34 18.17 9.60
C TYR A 90 -9.36 16.66 9.82
N LEU A 91 -9.59 16.19 11.06
CA LEU A 91 -9.59 14.75 11.36
C LEU A 91 -10.71 14.01 10.62
N ARG A 92 -11.92 14.57 10.62
CA ARG A 92 -13.06 13.98 9.90
C ARG A 92 -12.79 13.91 8.39
N LEU A 93 -12.27 14.99 7.81
CA LEU A 93 -11.88 15.04 6.40
C LEU A 93 -10.77 14.05 6.07
N ARG A 94 -9.79 13.89 6.98
CA ARG A 94 -8.68 12.95 6.81
C ARG A 94 -9.17 11.50 6.80
N VAL A 95 -10.03 11.11 7.75
CA VAL A 95 -10.63 9.77 7.78
C VAL A 95 -11.47 9.52 6.52
N ARG A 96 -12.31 10.49 6.13
CA ARG A 96 -13.13 10.37 4.91
C ARG A 96 -12.27 10.13 3.66
N ARG A 97 -11.16 10.86 3.52
CA ARG A 97 -10.22 10.68 2.40
C ARG A 97 -9.52 9.32 2.46
N LEU A 98 -9.18 8.81 3.64
CA LEU A 98 -8.60 7.48 3.79
C LEU A 98 -9.58 6.40 3.32
N ILE A 99 -10.85 6.50 3.74
CA ILE A 99 -11.92 5.59 3.29
C ILE A 99 -12.09 5.67 1.78
N GLN A 100 -12.15 6.86 1.19
CA GLN A 100 -12.27 7.02 -0.27
C GLN A 100 -11.10 6.36 -1.03
N VAL A 101 -9.87 6.55 -0.56
CA VAL A 101 -8.68 5.91 -1.14
C VAL A 101 -8.79 4.39 -1.04
N ALA A 102 -9.20 3.88 0.12
CA ALA A 102 -9.32 2.44 0.34
C ALA A 102 -10.41 1.81 -0.53
N THR A 103 -11.58 2.44 -0.63
CA THR A 103 -12.67 1.99 -1.50
C THR A 103 -12.21 1.90 -2.95
N ALA A 104 -11.49 2.91 -3.45
CA ALA A 104 -10.93 2.87 -4.80
C ALA A 104 -9.93 1.74 -4.98
N LEU A 105 -9.06 1.49 -3.98
CA LEU A 105 -8.12 0.37 -4.01
C LEU A 105 -8.86 -0.98 -4.07
N VAL A 106 -9.83 -1.22 -3.18
CA VAL A 106 -10.58 -2.48 -3.10
C VAL A 106 -11.42 -2.73 -4.37
N GLN A 107 -11.96 -1.69 -4.99
CA GLN A 107 -12.75 -1.78 -6.23
C GLN A 107 -11.92 -2.01 -7.50
N GLY A 108 -10.63 -2.33 -7.38
CA GLY A 108 -9.76 -2.68 -8.50
C GLY A 108 -8.61 -1.70 -8.73
N GLY A 109 -8.60 -0.55 -8.06
CA GLY A 109 -7.50 0.42 -8.12
C GLY A 109 -6.18 -0.12 -7.56
N TYR A 110 -6.19 -1.25 -6.83
CA TYR A 110 -4.96 -1.93 -6.42
C TYR A 110 -4.08 -2.35 -7.62
N ARG A 111 -4.65 -2.50 -8.82
CA ARG A 111 -3.89 -2.86 -10.03
C ARG A 111 -2.90 -1.76 -10.42
N ASP A 112 -3.20 -0.51 -10.10
CA ASP A 112 -2.30 0.62 -10.35
C ASP A 112 -1.06 0.58 -9.44
N LEU A 113 -1.08 -0.24 -8.39
CA LEU A 113 0.08 -0.49 -7.53
C LEU A 113 1.09 -1.47 -8.16
N LEU A 114 0.69 -2.19 -9.22
CA LEU A 114 1.51 -3.20 -9.89
C LEU A 114 2.28 -2.67 -11.11
N GLY A 115 2.25 -1.36 -11.33
CA GLY A 115 2.94 -0.69 -12.43
C GLY A 115 4.45 -0.88 -12.45
#